data_AF-A0A519RGC8-F1
#
_entry.id   AF-A0A519RGC8-F1
#
_cell.length_a   1.000
_cell.length_b   1.000
_cell.length_c   1.000
_cell.angle_alpha   90.00
_cell.angle_beta   90.00
_cell.angle_gamma   90.00
#
_symmetry.space_group_name_H-M   'P 1'
#
loop_
_entity.id
_entity.type
_entity.pdbx_description
1 polymer ?
#
loop_
_entity_poly.entity_id
_entity_poly.type
_entity_poly.pdbx_seq_one_letter_code
_entity_poly.pdbx_strand_id
1 'polypeptide(L)'
;MKDFFNDRVSKEDLDKIFKSSLERELFISEYPFIKSDDNMDYYVHFIDSNIFNRKYLLQEHAIEMSIAVSVFKSLYLDAIKKILFSRRNDWIKLLALDWIFNFRDLIPEDEYVNINNQYLSGKANELIRVQAILNLIMFSPNYCNFLSLYQLLSLSEDPASFYRVVNSLDAITLPIEEIRDVRISLLNLFEKKIFLNDALEKQFIAIFSING
;
A
#
# COMPACT_ATOMS: atom_id res chain seq x y z
N MET A 1 8.94 7.01 -25.21
CA MET A 1 8.18 6.25 -24.20
C MET A 1 7.09 5.52 -24.97
N LYS A 2 7.02 4.19 -24.89
CA LYS A 2 6.03 3.42 -25.66
C LYS A 2 4.64 3.68 -25.07
N ASP A 3 3.66 3.93 -25.93
CA ASP A 3 2.29 4.24 -25.50
C ASP A 3 1.58 2.91 -25.13
N PHE A 4 1.50 2.61 -23.83
CA PHE A 4 0.96 1.35 -23.32
C PHE A 4 -0.58 1.30 -23.32
N PHE A 5 -1.24 2.41 -23.65
CA PHE A 5 -2.68 2.57 -23.42
C PHE A 5 -3.54 2.02 -24.57
N ASN A 6 -2.96 1.80 -25.75
CA ASN A 6 -3.74 1.54 -26.95
C ASN A 6 -3.72 0.08 -27.43
N ASP A 7 -2.66 -0.69 -27.15
CA ASP A 7 -2.49 -2.04 -27.70
C ASP A 7 -1.98 -3.07 -26.67
N ARG A 8 -2.37 -4.34 -26.86
CA ARG A 8 -1.83 -5.47 -26.10
C ARG A 8 -0.34 -5.65 -26.43
N VAL A 9 0.46 -5.88 -25.40
CA VAL A 9 1.91 -6.05 -25.51
C VAL A 9 2.26 -7.48 -25.91
N SER A 10 3.10 -7.63 -26.92
CA SER A 10 3.63 -8.93 -27.35
C SER A 10 4.67 -9.46 -26.38
N LYS A 11 4.90 -10.78 -26.37
CA LYS A 11 5.97 -11.39 -25.55
C LYS A 11 7.36 -10.81 -25.83
N GLU A 12 7.66 -10.52 -27.10
CA GLU A 12 8.95 -9.91 -27.51
C GLU A 12 9.13 -8.50 -26.94
N ASP A 13 8.03 -7.77 -26.77
CA ASP A 13 8.06 -6.45 -26.14
C ASP A 13 8.20 -6.56 -24.62
N LEU A 14 7.55 -7.54 -23.99
CA LEU A 14 7.75 -7.83 -22.56
C LEU A 14 9.23 -8.11 -22.26
N ASP A 15 9.92 -8.89 -23.10
CA ASP A 15 11.35 -9.15 -22.95
C ASP A 15 12.20 -7.86 -22.98
N LYS A 16 11.78 -6.83 -23.71
CA LYS A 16 12.46 -5.53 -23.75
C LYS A 16 12.16 -4.71 -22.50
N ILE A 17 10.87 -4.59 -22.17
CA ILE A 17 10.36 -3.83 -21.02
C ILE A 17 11.01 -4.33 -19.73
N PHE A 18 11.03 -5.65 -19.52
CA PHE A 18 11.50 -6.25 -18.27
C PHE A 18 13.04 -6.28 -18.13
N LYS A 19 13.79 -5.86 -19.15
CA LYS A 19 15.23 -5.59 -19.03
C LYS A 19 15.51 -4.22 -18.42
N SER A 20 14.62 -3.26 -18.61
CA SER A 20 14.75 -1.91 -18.05
C SER A 20 14.03 -1.81 -16.71
N SER A 21 14.65 -1.16 -15.73
CA SER A 21 13.99 -0.97 -14.43
C SER A 21 12.82 -0.01 -14.54
N LEU A 22 13.03 1.14 -15.19
CA LEU A 22 12.04 2.19 -15.30
C LEU A 22 10.86 1.76 -16.19
N GLU A 23 11.13 1.08 -17.31
CA GLU A 23 10.03 0.63 -18.19
C GLU A 23 9.19 -0.45 -17.52
N ARG A 24 9.83 -1.34 -16.74
CA ARG A 24 9.10 -2.35 -15.96
C ARG A 24 8.22 -1.72 -14.89
N GLU A 25 8.72 -0.74 -14.15
CA GLU A 25 7.95 -0.01 -13.13
C GLU A 25 6.71 0.64 -13.75
N LEU A 26 6.90 1.42 -14.82
CA LEU A 26 5.80 2.07 -15.57
C LEU A 26 4.82 1.06 -16.15
N PHE A 27 5.31 -0.09 -16.65
CA PHE A 27 4.45 -1.14 -17.17
C PHE A 27 3.57 -1.75 -16.08
N ILE A 28 4.14 -2.05 -14.90
CA ILE A 28 3.39 -2.64 -13.79
C ILE A 28 2.31 -1.69 -13.27
N SER A 29 2.59 -0.38 -13.22
CA SER A 29 1.64 0.61 -12.70
C SER A 29 0.55 1.01 -13.71
N GLU A 30 0.89 1.14 -14.99
CA GLU A 30 0.00 1.79 -15.96
C GLU A 30 -0.64 0.84 -16.97
N TYR A 31 -0.14 -0.38 -17.17
CA TYR A 31 -0.61 -1.22 -18.28
C TYR A 31 -2.03 -1.78 -18.02
N PRO A 32 -3.05 -1.32 -18.76
CA PRO A 32 -4.45 -1.60 -18.42
C PRO A 32 -4.87 -3.03 -18.75
N PHE A 33 -4.15 -3.72 -19.64
CA PHE A 33 -4.53 -5.04 -20.13
C PHE A 33 -3.87 -6.19 -19.37
N ILE A 34 -3.12 -5.93 -18.29
CA ILE A 34 -2.27 -6.92 -17.59
C ILE A 34 -3.03 -8.18 -17.12
N LYS A 35 -4.32 -8.05 -16.81
CA LYS A 35 -5.19 -9.17 -16.39
C LYS A 35 -5.89 -9.90 -17.53
N SER A 36 -5.80 -9.36 -18.74
CA SER A 36 -6.63 -9.76 -19.89
C SER A 36 -5.82 -10.07 -21.16
N ASP A 37 -4.51 -9.87 -21.11
CA ASP A 37 -3.62 -10.28 -22.18
C ASP A 37 -3.21 -11.75 -22.02
N ASP A 38 -2.61 -12.30 -23.08
CA ASP A 38 -2.30 -13.72 -23.17
C ASP A 38 -0.89 -14.02 -22.60
N ASN A 39 -0.39 -13.20 -21.68
CA ASN A 39 0.99 -13.25 -21.17
C ASN A 39 1.13 -13.71 -19.71
N MET A 40 0.08 -14.29 -19.11
CA MET A 40 0.08 -14.70 -17.69
C MET A 40 1.30 -15.57 -17.31
N ASP A 41 1.66 -16.54 -18.16
CA ASP A 41 2.83 -17.41 -17.92
C ASP A 41 4.15 -16.63 -17.81
N TYR A 42 4.28 -15.53 -18.57
CA TYR A 42 5.44 -14.64 -18.49
C TYR A 42 5.49 -13.93 -17.13
N TYR A 43 4.36 -13.38 -16.68
CA TYR A 43 4.26 -12.67 -15.40
C TYR A 43 4.55 -13.60 -14.23
N VAL A 44 3.96 -14.80 -14.22
CA VAL A 44 4.21 -15.81 -13.19
C VAL A 44 5.69 -16.20 -13.17
N HIS A 45 6.30 -16.42 -14.33
CA HIS A 45 7.73 -16.73 -14.42
C HIS A 45 8.61 -15.61 -13.86
N PHE A 46 8.27 -14.34 -14.15
CA PHE A 46 8.97 -13.18 -13.60
C PHE A 46 8.84 -13.12 -12.08
N ILE A 47 7.63 -13.31 -11.52
CA ILE A 47 7.37 -13.32 -10.08
C ILE A 47 8.18 -14.42 -9.41
N ASP A 48 8.06 -15.67 -9.88
CA ASP A 48 8.75 -16.84 -9.32
C ASP A 48 10.27 -16.63 -9.27
N SER A 49 10.82 -16.02 -10.31
CA SER A 49 12.27 -15.79 -10.42
C SER A 49 12.78 -14.68 -9.51
N ASN A 50 11.92 -13.78 -9.03
CA ASN A 50 12.35 -12.54 -8.38
C ASN A 50 11.77 -12.31 -6.97
N ILE A 51 10.66 -12.96 -6.58
CA ILE A 51 10.03 -12.71 -5.28
C ILE A 51 10.88 -13.18 -4.09
N PHE A 52 11.79 -14.13 -4.30
CA PHE A 52 12.76 -14.57 -3.29
C PHE A 52 14.12 -13.88 -3.41
N ASN A 53 14.26 -12.94 -4.35
CA ASN A 53 15.54 -12.31 -4.64
C ASN A 53 16.00 -11.42 -3.48
N ARG A 54 17.30 -11.38 -3.23
CA ARG A 54 17.91 -10.47 -2.24
C ARG A 54 18.08 -9.06 -2.79
N LYS A 55 18.08 -8.88 -4.12
CA LYS A 55 18.11 -7.57 -4.77
C LYS A 55 16.76 -6.87 -4.59
N TYR A 56 16.74 -5.79 -3.81
CA TYR A 56 15.52 -5.13 -3.35
C TYR A 56 14.58 -4.73 -4.49
N LEU A 57 15.09 -4.06 -5.51
CA LEU A 57 14.27 -3.53 -6.59
C LEU A 57 13.58 -4.58 -7.47
N LEU A 58 14.22 -5.73 -7.73
CA LEU A 58 13.57 -6.81 -8.48
C LEU A 58 12.52 -7.53 -7.64
N GLN A 59 12.76 -7.64 -6.33
CA GLN A 59 11.80 -8.22 -5.41
C GLN A 59 10.57 -7.31 -5.25
N GLU A 60 10.76 -5.99 -5.18
CA GLU A 60 9.69 -4.99 -5.16
C GLU A 60 8.78 -5.12 -6.40
N HIS A 61 9.35 -5.07 -7.60
CA HIS A 61 8.60 -5.25 -8.84
C HIS A 61 7.89 -6.62 -8.92
N ALA A 62 8.47 -7.68 -8.35
CA ALA A 62 7.83 -8.99 -8.31
C ALA A 62 6.59 -9.01 -7.40
N ILE A 63 6.66 -8.30 -6.27
CA ILE A 63 5.54 -8.15 -5.34
C ILE A 63 4.43 -7.33 -6.00
N GLU A 64 4.76 -6.17 -6.58
CA GLU A 64 3.80 -5.32 -7.29
C GLU A 64 3.15 -6.06 -8.46
N MET A 65 3.95 -6.76 -9.27
CA MET A 65 3.44 -7.58 -10.35
C MET A 65 2.46 -8.64 -9.83
N SER A 66 2.80 -9.34 -8.75
CA SER A 66 1.91 -10.36 -8.19
C SER A 66 0.55 -9.80 -7.77
N ILE A 67 0.51 -8.57 -7.23
CA ILE A 67 -0.73 -7.86 -6.93
C ILE A 67 -1.48 -7.51 -8.23
N ALA A 68 -0.77 -6.93 -9.19
CA ALA A 68 -1.32 -6.47 -10.46
C ALA A 68 -1.98 -7.61 -11.27
N VAL A 69 -1.37 -8.80 -11.30
CA VAL A 69 -1.94 -10.00 -11.95
C VAL A 69 -2.75 -10.89 -11.01
N SER A 70 -2.87 -10.52 -9.73
CA SER A 70 -3.62 -11.25 -8.69
C SER A 70 -3.17 -12.71 -8.52
N VAL A 71 -1.85 -12.95 -8.55
CA VAL A 71 -1.25 -14.29 -8.39
C VAL A 71 -0.76 -14.50 -6.95
N PHE A 72 -1.30 -15.51 -6.30
CA PHE A 72 -0.90 -15.96 -4.96
C PHE A 72 -0.32 -17.37 -4.99
N LYS A 73 0.79 -17.57 -4.24
CA LYS A 73 1.30 -18.89 -3.87
C LYS A 73 1.67 -18.85 -2.38
N SER A 74 1.40 -19.93 -1.65
CA SER A 74 1.75 -20.00 -0.21
C SER A 74 3.23 -19.74 0.05
N LEU A 75 4.12 -20.22 -0.82
CA LEU A 75 5.57 -19.94 -0.74
C LEU A 75 5.90 -18.44 -0.86
N TYR A 76 5.07 -17.61 -1.51
CA TYR A 76 5.27 -16.16 -1.58
C TYR A 76 5.06 -15.51 -0.21
N LEU A 77 4.10 -16.00 0.57
CA LEU A 77 3.85 -15.53 1.92
C LEU A 77 5.09 -15.66 2.83
N ASP A 78 5.88 -16.73 2.65
CA ASP A 78 7.16 -16.87 3.36
C ASP A 78 8.18 -15.80 2.97
N ALA A 79 8.21 -15.38 1.70
CA ALA A 79 9.05 -14.27 1.25
C ALA A 79 8.59 -12.93 1.84
N ILE A 80 7.28 -12.70 1.85
CA ILE A 80 6.64 -11.51 2.43
C ILE A 80 6.92 -11.42 3.93
N LYS A 81 6.74 -12.50 4.69
CA LYS A 81 7.11 -12.57 6.11
C LYS A 81 8.58 -12.24 6.35
N LYS A 82 9.48 -12.79 5.53
CA LYS A 82 10.92 -12.48 5.63
C LYS A 82 11.20 -11.00 5.43
N ILE A 83 10.44 -10.30 4.57
CA ILE A 83 10.55 -8.85 4.41
C ILE A 83 10.08 -8.15 5.68
N LEU A 84 8.87 -8.48 6.14
CA LEU A 84 8.20 -7.86 7.28
C LEU A 84 9.06 -7.94 8.56
N PHE A 85 9.60 -9.12 8.86
CA PHE A 85 10.38 -9.39 10.08
C PHE A 85 11.88 -9.06 9.96
N SER A 86 12.30 -8.44 8.85
CA SER A 86 13.69 -8.05 8.65
C SER A 86 13.97 -6.60 9.04
N ARG A 87 15.25 -6.21 8.93
CA ARG A 87 15.73 -4.82 9.06
C ARG A 87 15.62 -4.02 7.76
N ARG A 88 14.77 -4.44 6.81
CA ARG A 88 14.55 -3.70 5.56
C ARG A 88 13.88 -2.35 5.82
N ASN A 89 14.01 -1.46 4.84
CA ASN A 89 13.40 -0.13 4.86
C ASN A 89 11.88 -0.21 5.00
N ASP A 90 11.30 0.89 5.47
CA ASP A 90 9.86 0.91 5.75
C ASP A 90 9.02 0.82 4.47
N TRP A 91 9.53 1.32 3.33
CA TRP A 91 8.85 1.27 2.04
C TRP A 91 8.52 -0.16 1.59
N ILE A 92 9.49 -1.07 1.57
CA ILE A 92 9.21 -2.45 1.12
C ILE A 92 8.36 -3.21 2.14
N LYS A 93 8.41 -2.85 3.43
CA LYS A 93 7.50 -3.40 4.44
C LYS A 93 6.07 -2.95 4.21
N LEU A 94 5.89 -1.69 3.81
CA LEU A 94 4.59 -1.14 3.44
C LEU A 94 4.04 -1.86 2.20
N LEU A 95 4.85 -2.03 1.15
CA LEU A 95 4.49 -2.83 -0.03
C LEU A 95 4.14 -4.29 0.34
N ALA A 96 4.88 -4.89 1.26
CA ALA A 96 4.59 -6.22 1.77
C ALA A 96 3.25 -6.29 2.54
N LEU A 97 2.89 -5.25 3.30
CA LEU A 97 1.57 -5.16 3.95
C LEU A 97 0.44 -4.91 2.94
N ASP A 98 0.70 -4.15 1.89
CA ASP A 98 -0.23 -3.96 0.76
C ASP A 98 -0.48 -5.30 0.05
N TRP A 99 0.55 -6.14 -0.10
CA TRP A 99 0.41 -7.50 -0.62
C TRP A 99 -0.47 -8.37 0.29
N ILE A 100 -0.21 -8.36 1.61
CA ILE A 100 -1.02 -9.10 2.59
C ILE A 100 -2.49 -8.70 2.48
N PHE A 101 -2.78 -7.40 2.33
CA PHE A 101 -4.13 -6.89 2.18
C PHE A 101 -4.84 -7.38 0.91
N ASN A 102 -4.15 -7.35 -0.23
CA ASN A 102 -4.69 -7.77 -1.53
C ASN A 102 -5.02 -9.27 -1.57
N PHE A 103 -4.31 -10.08 -0.78
CA PHE A 103 -4.52 -11.53 -0.72
C PHE A 103 -5.14 -12.02 0.59
N ARG A 104 -5.77 -11.12 1.37
CA ARG A 104 -6.31 -11.43 2.71
C ARG A 104 -7.19 -12.67 2.77
N ASP A 105 -8.03 -12.89 1.74
CA ASP A 105 -8.99 -14.01 1.70
C ASP A 105 -8.32 -15.37 1.43
N LEU A 106 -7.04 -15.36 1.01
CA LEU A 106 -6.24 -16.55 0.74
C LEU A 106 -5.25 -16.88 1.88
N ILE A 107 -5.13 -16.00 2.87
CA ILE A 107 -4.22 -16.14 4.01
C ILE A 107 -5.01 -16.67 5.21
N PRO A 108 -4.51 -17.70 5.94
CA PRO A 108 -5.15 -18.14 7.17
C PRO A 108 -5.37 -16.98 8.15
N GLU A 109 -6.57 -16.91 8.73
CA GLU A 109 -7.00 -15.79 9.57
C GLU A 109 -6.07 -15.52 10.76
N ASP A 110 -5.69 -16.57 11.48
CA ASP A 110 -4.77 -16.50 12.61
C ASP A 110 -3.41 -15.91 12.21
N GLU A 111 -2.93 -16.30 11.03
CA GLU A 111 -1.68 -15.82 10.45
C GLU A 111 -1.79 -14.35 10.02
N TYR A 112 -2.87 -13.99 9.33
CA TYR A 112 -3.16 -12.62 8.90
C TYR A 112 -3.22 -11.65 10.09
N VAL A 113 -3.96 -12.04 11.13
CA VAL A 113 -4.11 -11.25 12.36
C VAL A 113 -2.77 -11.12 13.08
N ASN A 114 -2.02 -12.20 13.22
CA ASN A 114 -0.70 -12.18 13.87
C ASN A 114 0.29 -11.26 13.14
N ILE A 115 0.36 -11.31 11.80
CA ILE A 115 1.25 -10.44 11.01
C ILE A 115 0.97 -8.96 11.30
N ASN A 116 -0.29 -8.54 11.23
CA ASN A 116 -0.65 -7.13 11.42
C ASN A 116 -0.49 -6.68 12.88
N ASN A 117 -0.85 -7.52 13.85
CA ASN A 117 -0.75 -7.17 15.28
C ASN A 117 0.68 -6.85 15.73
N GLN A 118 1.70 -7.45 15.12
CA GLN A 118 3.10 -7.17 15.45
C GLN A 118 3.50 -5.70 15.22
N TYR A 119 2.80 -5.00 14.32
CA TYR A 119 3.07 -3.59 14.04
C TYR A 119 2.24 -2.65 14.91
N LEU A 120 1.22 -3.13 15.62
CA LEU A 120 0.43 -2.29 16.52
C LEU A 120 1.20 -1.93 17.80
N SER A 121 2.05 -2.84 18.28
CA SER A 121 2.90 -2.63 19.44
C SER A 121 4.31 -2.21 19.04
N GLY A 122 4.77 -1.02 19.46
CA GLY A 122 6.20 -0.65 19.42
C GLY A 122 6.57 0.51 18.50
N LYS A 123 7.86 0.54 18.10
CA LYS A 123 8.53 1.64 17.38
C LYS A 123 8.37 1.58 15.85
N ALA A 124 7.34 0.91 15.34
CA ALA A 124 7.11 0.84 13.91
C ALA A 124 6.83 2.23 13.34
N ASN A 125 7.24 2.44 12.09
CA ASN A 125 6.94 3.66 11.33
C ASN A 125 5.42 3.89 11.28
N GLU A 126 5.00 5.15 11.32
CA GLU A 126 3.59 5.52 11.33
C GLU A 126 2.82 4.93 10.14
N LEU A 127 3.35 5.01 8.91
CA LEU A 127 2.68 4.48 7.72
C LEU A 127 2.46 2.98 7.79
N ILE A 128 3.44 2.24 8.34
CA ILE A 128 3.34 0.79 8.55
C ILE A 128 2.23 0.50 9.56
N ARG A 129 2.15 1.29 10.64
CA ARG A 129 1.10 1.14 11.67
C ARG A 129 -0.28 1.43 11.11
N VAL A 130 -0.42 2.50 10.33
CA VAL A 130 -1.66 2.86 9.63
C VAL A 130 -2.10 1.70 8.73
N GLN A 131 -1.19 1.17 7.89
CA GLN A 131 -1.53 0.06 7.00
C GLN A 131 -1.93 -1.20 7.76
N ALA A 132 -1.22 -1.55 8.84
CA ALA A 132 -1.56 -2.72 9.66
C ALA A 132 -2.95 -2.58 10.35
N ILE A 133 -3.28 -1.38 10.84
CA ILE A 133 -4.60 -1.07 11.41
C ILE A 133 -5.69 -1.20 10.33
N LEU A 134 -5.46 -0.62 9.15
CA LEU A 134 -6.39 -0.71 8.03
C LEU A 134 -6.63 -2.17 7.63
N ASN A 135 -5.57 -2.96 7.48
CA ASN A 135 -5.66 -4.39 7.19
C ASN A 135 -6.58 -5.12 8.18
N LEU A 136 -6.42 -4.88 9.49
CA LEU A 136 -7.25 -5.51 10.52
C LEU A 136 -8.72 -5.05 10.48
N ILE A 137 -8.96 -3.74 10.40
CA ILE A 137 -10.32 -3.17 10.31
C ILE A 137 -11.06 -3.74 9.10
N MET A 138 -10.35 -3.81 7.97
CA MET A 138 -10.89 -4.30 6.70
C MET A 138 -11.17 -5.79 6.69
N PHE A 139 -10.41 -6.56 7.45
CA PHE A 139 -10.64 -7.99 7.61
C PHE A 139 -11.81 -8.25 8.55
N SER A 140 -11.80 -7.63 9.74
CA SER A 140 -12.94 -7.61 10.65
C SER A 140 -12.80 -6.51 11.71
N PRO A 141 -13.87 -5.72 11.97
CA PRO A 141 -13.85 -4.69 13.02
C PRO A 141 -13.68 -5.27 14.44
N ASN A 142 -13.79 -6.59 14.62
CA ASN A 142 -13.53 -7.25 15.91
C ASN A 142 -12.03 -7.27 16.29
N TYR A 143 -11.13 -7.20 15.30
CA TYR A 143 -9.68 -7.27 15.55
C TYR A 143 -9.05 -5.91 15.80
N CYS A 144 -9.58 -4.87 15.17
CA CYS A 144 -9.17 -3.50 15.41
C CYS A 144 -10.34 -2.58 15.12
N ASN A 145 -10.44 -1.48 15.85
CA ASN A 145 -11.50 -0.50 15.67
C ASN A 145 -10.96 0.82 15.10
N PHE A 146 -11.88 1.62 14.57
CA PHE A 146 -11.55 2.93 14.02
C PHE A 146 -11.02 3.93 15.05
N LEU A 147 -11.22 3.71 16.35
CA LEU A 147 -10.68 4.58 17.40
C LEU A 147 -9.14 4.51 17.44
N SER A 148 -8.54 3.33 17.28
CA SER A 148 -7.08 3.19 17.19
C SER A 148 -6.52 3.93 15.97
N LEU A 149 -7.21 3.84 14.83
CA LEU A 149 -6.83 4.59 13.63
C LEU A 149 -6.93 6.10 13.84
N TYR A 150 -8.04 6.57 14.41
CA TYR A 150 -8.28 7.99 14.71
C TYR A 150 -7.21 8.55 15.66
N GLN A 151 -6.88 7.83 16.73
CA GLN A 151 -5.84 8.23 17.68
C GLN A 151 -4.49 8.38 17.00
N LEU A 152 -4.10 7.42 16.15
CA LEU A 152 -2.86 7.49 15.39
C LEU A 152 -2.83 8.71 14.45
N LEU A 153 -3.89 8.91 13.67
CA LEU A 153 -3.99 10.03 12.72
C LEU A 153 -4.08 11.39 13.41
N SER A 154 -4.67 11.48 14.60
CA SER A 154 -4.76 12.75 15.34
C SER A 154 -3.39 13.31 15.70
N LEU A 155 -2.42 12.42 15.91
CA LEU A 155 -1.03 12.74 16.20
C LEU A 155 -0.15 12.77 14.95
N SER A 156 -0.66 12.26 13.82
CA SER A 156 0.07 12.22 12.56
C SER A 156 0.32 13.62 11.99
N GLU A 157 1.52 13.77 11.43
CA GLU A 157 1.93 14.92 10.62
C GLU A 157 2.21 14.52 9.16
N ASP A 158 2.15 13.22 8.83
CA ASP A 158 2.45 12.70 7.50
C ASP A 158 1.18 12.67 6.62
N PRO A 159 1.09 13.49 5.56
CA PRO A 159 -0.05 13.48 4.65
C PRO A 159 -0.28 12.12 3.98
N ALA A 160 0.76 11.29 3.81
CA ALA A 160 0.65 9.97 3.21
C ALA A 160 -0.19 9.01 4.08
N SER A 161 -0.16 9.16 5.41
CA SER A 161 -1.00 8.40 6.34
C SER A 161 -2.48 8.66 6.08
N PHE A 162 -2.85 9.92 5.86
CA PHE A 162 -4.22 10.31 5.55
C PHE A 162 -4.66 9.85 4.16
N TYR A 163 -3.81 10.03 3.15
CA TYR A 163 -4.08 9.60 1.78
C TYR A 163 -4.38 8.09 1.70
N ARG A 164 -3.58 7.27 2.39
CA ARG A 164 -3.79 5.81 2.46
C ARG A 164 -5.13 5.45 3.10
N VAL A 165 -5.51 6.14 4.16
CA VAL A 165 -6.78 5.89 4.85
C VAL A 165 -7.95 6.23 3.93
N VAL A 166 -7.94 7.39 3.27
CA VAL A 166 -9.01 7.79 2.33
C VAL A 166 -9.16 6.77 1.21
N ASN A 167 -8.06 6.41 0.53
CA ASN A 167 -8.12 5.43 -0.55
C ASN A 167 -8.59 4.05 -0.10
N SER A 168 -8.17 3.62 1.10
CA SER A 168 -8.60 2.34 1.65
C SER A 168 -10.07 2.35 2.04
N LEU A 169 -10.59 3.49 2.52
CA LEU A 169 -12.00 3.69 2.86
C LEU A 169 -12.92 3.69 1.62
N ASP A 170 -12.44 4.20 0.49
CA ASP A 170 -13.21 4.17 -0.77
C ASP A 170 -13.32 2.75 -1.36
N ALA A 171 -12.40 1.85 -1.02
CA ALA A 171 -12.45 0.44 -1.41
C ALA A 171 -13.42 -0.41 -0.54
N ILE A 172 -14.03 0.17 0.50
CA ILE A 172 -14.86 -0.56 1.47
C ILE A 172 -16.32 -0.64 1.03
N THR A 173 -16.86 -1.86 1.05
CA THR A 173 -18.31 -2.15 0.95
C THR A 173 -18.86 -2.60 2.32
N LEU A 174 -18.73 -1.79 3.39
CA LEU A 174 -19.47 -2.04 4.63
C LEU A 174 -20.81 -1.28 4.57
N PRO A 175 -21.79 -1.63 5.44
CA PRO A 175 -23.05 -0.92 5.53
C PRO A 175 -22.83 0.58 5.75
N ILE A 176 -23.54 1.40 4.96
CA ILE A 176 -23.33 2.85 4.80
C ILE A 176 -23.34 3.62 6.13
N GLU A 177 -24.08 3.16 7.13
CA GLU A 177 -24.35 3.95 8.34
C GLU A 177 -23.16 4.02 9.32
N GLU A 178 -22.43 2.92 9.57
CA GLU A 178 -21.29 2.93 10.51
C GLU A 178 -20.01 3.51 9.91
N ILE A 179 -19.76 3.32 8.60
CA ILE A 179 -18.61 3.96 7.94
C ILE A 179 -18.82 5.46 7.83
N ARG A 180 -20.06 5.93 7.60
CA ARG A 180 -20.29 7.34 7.28
C ARG A 180 -19.82 8.26 8.40
N ASP A 181 -20.13 7.95 9.66
CA ASP A 181 -19.74 8.79 10.78
C ASP A 181 -18.22 8.74 11.04
N VAL A 182 -17.61 7.58 10.83
CA VAL A 182 -16.15 7.41 10.88
C VAL A 182 -15.46 8.19 9.77
N ARG A 183 -15.95 8.07 8.53
CA ARG A 183 -15.45 8.76 7.34
C ARG A 183 -15.58 10.26 7.51
N ILE A 184 -16.73 10.76 7.96
CA ILE A 184 -16.93 12.18 8.28
C ILE A 184 -15.95 12.63 9.36
N SER A 185 -15.76 11.85 10.43
CA SER A 185 -14.82 12.19 11.51
C SER A 185 -13.37 12.25 11.02
N LEU A 186 -12.96 11.33 10.15
CA LEU A 186 -11.63 11.27 9.57
C LEU A 186 -11.40 12.38 8.54
N LEU A 187 -12.40 12.69 7.70
CA LEU A 187 -12.36 13.81 6.76
C LEU A 187 -12.29 15.14 7.51
N ASN A 188 -13.09 15.34 8.56
CA ASN A 188 -13.02 16.53 9.41
C ASN A 188 -11.66 16.66 10.11
N LEU A 189 -11.04 15.55 10.51
CA LEU A 189 -9.69 15.55 11.09
C LEU A 189 -8.65 15.99 10.04
N PHE A 190 -8.76 15.47 8.82
CA PHE A 190 -7.89 15.82 7.70
C PHE A 190 -8.04 17.29 7.29
N GLU A 191 -9.27 17.77 7.13
CA GLU A 191 -9.56 19.18 6.86
C GLU A 191 -8.98 20.06 7.96
N LYS A 192 -9.22 19.75 9.24
CA LYS A 192 -8.63 20.51 10.36
C LYS A 192 -7.11 20.58 10.28
N LYS A 193 -6.43 19.49 9.91
CA LYS A 193 -4.97 19.44 9.78
C LYS A 193 -4.47 20.25 8.57
N ILE A 194 -5.17 20.20 7.43
CA ILE A 194 -4.87 21.06 6.27
C ILE A 194 -5.07 22.53 6.63
N PHE A 195 -6.21 22.89 7.24
CA PHE A 195 -6.49 24.26 7.66
C PHE A 195 -5.52 24.75 8.74
N LEU A 196 -5.04 23.87 9.63
CA LEU A 196 -3.97 24.18 10.58
C LEU A 196 -2.65 24.44 9.87
N ASN A 197 -2.28 23.66 8.86
CA ASN A 197 -1.06 23.89 8.08
C ASN A 197 -1.13 25.19 7.27
N ASP A 198 -2.26 25.50 6.63
CA ASP A 198 -2.46 26.78 5.93
C ASP A 198 -2.47 27.97 6.89
N ALA A 199 -3.06 27.81 8.09
CA ALA A 199 -3.09 28.85 9.11
C ALA A 199 -1.71 29.06 9.75
N LEU A 200 -0.95 27.98 9.98
CA LEU A 200 0.42 28.02 10.47
C LEU A 200 1.36 28.60 9.43
N GLU A 201 1.22 28.26 8.15
CA GLU A 201 2.00 28.85 7.05
C GLU A 201 1.71 30.35 6.93
N LYS A 202 0.44 30.76 7.02
CA LYS A 202 0.06 32.19 7.04
C LYS A 202 0.56 32.92 8.30
N GLN A 203 0.55 32.27 9.47
CA GLN A 203 1.13 32.84 10.69
C GLN A 203 2.66 32.91 10.62
N PHE A 204 3.33 31.91 10.04
CA PHE A 204 4.78 31.91 9.83
C PHE A 204 5.15 33.04 8.87
N ILE A 205 4.48 33.16 7.72
CA ILE A 205 4.65 34.28 6.80
C ILE A 205 4.40 35.62 7.50
N ALA A 206 3.35 35.75 8.31
CA ALA A 206 3.07 36.98 9.05
C ALA A 206 4.16 37.32 10.09
N ILE A 207 4.69 36.33 10.82
CA ILE A 207 5.75 36.51 11.82
C ILE A 207 7.09 36.91 11.16
N PHE A 208 7.38 36.39 9.95
CA PHE A 208 8.59 36.71 9.20
C PHE A 208 8.45 37.94 8.28
N SER A 209 7.23 38.42 8.02
CA SER A 209 6.98 39.67 7.29
C SER A 209 6.98 40.92 8.18
N ILE A 210 6.99 40.76 9.50
CA ILE A 210 7.02 41.87 10.47
C ILE A 210 8.46 42.17 10.95
N ASN A 211 9.41 41.27 10.70
CA ASN A 211 10.82 41.41 11.10
C ASN A 211 11.79 41.61 9.91
N GLY A 212 11.26 42.00 8.74
CA GLY A 212 12.02 42.37 7.54
C GLY A 212 11.79 43.82 7.15
#